data_AF-A0A843JY98-F1
#
_entry.id   AF-A0A843JY98-F1
#
_cell.length_a   1.000
_cell.length_b   1.000
_cell.length_c   1.000
_cell.angle_alpha   90.00
_cell.angle_beta   90.00
_cell.angle_gamma   90.00
#
_symmetry.space_group_name_H-M   'P 1'
#
loop_
_entity.id
_entity.type
_entity.pdbx_description
1 polymer ?
#
loop_
_entity_poly.entity_id
_entity_poly.type
_entity_poly.pdbx_seq_one_letter_code
_entity_poly.pdbx_strand_id
1 'polypeptide(L)'
;MFRDQRLGEISEDILDYLSSRKADQRIFLADLLVDRAHLVMLKERGLISEEVALKIIAALDEIEEGSALRAGEDVHEAIEAAVIVLVGPEGGRMHTGRSRNDEVATCIRIALRDDLLDLMDGELSFIKTLVRLAANHRESVIPGFTHTQHAQPTTLAHHLLAHADAALRDLGRLKDAYRRVNKSPLGAAAFASTGFDIDRARTADLLGFDGLVENSMDAVSSRDFVLEVLAALSIAMVNCSRLAEELILWSSSEFGYLELDNLYAATSSIMPQKKNPDTAELARAKTGSVIGSLVAALSICKALPMSYNRDLQEVTPHLWRSLDWTQSTVRILDGCLSSLRFNLERLKESSVLGFSTATELADSLVRITGMPFRTAHSIVGRIAAGKGEPTMRTLDEISLEIWGSPASERGFSNDHLLRALDPVSNVALRANAGGPAPEETARMIEERMRLIAEEEKNLAGMRSRVDGAIEVLRAIGRSDVLRDLKGD
;
A
#
# COMPACT_ATOMS: atom_id res chain seq x y z
N MET A 1 20.82 -33.38 3.83
CA MET A 1 22.21 -33.90 3.67
C MET A 1 23.10 -33.74 4.93
N PHE A 2 23.05 -32.60 5.66
CA PHE A 2 23.86 -32.41 6.89
C PHE A 2 23.29 -33.10 8.14
N ARG A 3 21.96 -33.29 8.22
CA ARG A 3 21.31 -33.97 9.35
C ARG A 3 21.69 -35.45 9.41
N ASP A 4 21.73 -36.13 8.26
CA ASP A 4 22.07 -37.56 8.17
C ASP A 4 23.47 -37.86 8.71
N GLN A 5 24.39 -36.89 8.59
CA GLN A 5 25.76 -37.01 9.08
C GLN A 5 25.88 -36.88 10.61
N ARG A 6 24.90 -36.26 11.29
CA ARG A 6 25.00 -35.92 12.72
C ARG A 6 23.89 -36.50 13.60
N LEU A 7 22.65 -36.53 13.11
CA LEU A 7 21.45 -36.77 13.90
C LEU A 7 20.56 -37.91 13.35
N GLY A 8 20.92 -38.50 12.20
CA GLY A 8 20.19 -39.61 11.59
C GLY A 8 18.83 -39.23 10.99
N GLU A 9 18.02 -40.26 10.74
CA GLU A 9 16.72 -40.12 10.07
C GLU A 9 15.71 -39.28 10.89
N ILE A 10 14.79 -38.64 10.18
CA ILE A 10 13.71 -37.83 10.72
C ILE A 10 12.38 -38.34 10.16
N SER A 11 11.34 -38.35 10.99
CA SER A 11 10.01 -38.77 10.54
C SER A 11 9.38 -37.73 9.62
N GLU A 12 8.51 -38.19 8.72
CA GLU A 12 7.85 -37.37 7.70
C GLU A 12 6.99 -36.25 8.33
N ASP A 13 6.31 -36.54 9.44
CA ASP A 13 5.49 -35.56 10.18
C ASP A 13 6.32 -34.41 10.76
N ILE A 14 7.54 -34.68 11.25
CA ILE A 14 8.44 -33.65 11.74
C ILE A 14 9.01 -32.83 10.57
N LEU A 15 9.33 -33.48 9.44
CA LEU A 15 9.76 -32.76 8.23
C LEU A 15 8.68 -31.81 7.74
N ASP A 16 7.43 -32.26 7.67
CA ASP A 16 6.29 -31.44 7.28
C ASP A 16 6.06 -30.27 8.24
N TYR A 17 6.24 -30.48 9.55
CA TYR A 17 6.10 -29.43 10.56
C TYR A 17 7.21 -28.36 10.47
N LEU A 18 8.42 -28.76 10.10
CA LEU A 18 9.58 -27.86 10.00
C LEU A 18 9.66 -27.14 8.64
N SER A 19 8.96 -27.64 7.63
CA SER A 19 9.01 -27.17 6.25
C SER A 19 8.51 -25.73 6.06
N SER A 20 9.30 -24.91 5.38
CA SER A 20 8.93 -23.54 4.94
C SER A 20 8.55 -23.46 3.46
N ARG A 21 8.59 -24.58 2.72
CA ARG A 21 8.53 -24.61 1.25
C ARG A 21 7.42 -23.78 0.63
N LYS A 22 6.22 -23.80 1.23
CA LYS A 22 5.07 -23.05 0.70
C LYS A 22 5.31 -21.54 0.69
N ALA A 23 5.94 -21.01 1.74
CA ALA A 23 6.30 -19.58 1.80
C ALA A 23 7.53 -19.30 0.93
N ASP A 24 8.46 -20.25 0.87
CA ASP A 24 9.74 -20.07 0.19
C ASP A 24 9.64 -20.05 -1.34
N GLN A 25 8.53 -20.54 -1.91
CA GLN A 25 8.26 -20.39 -3.36
C GLN A 25 8.41 -18.95 -3.84
N ARG A 26 8.07 -17.95 -3.00
CA ARG A 26 8.18 -16.53 -3.36
C ARG A 26 9.61 -16.02 -3.41
N ILE A 27 10.54 -16.66 -2.67
CA ILE A 27 11.95 -16.23 -2.60
C ILE A 27 12.87 -17.05 -3.51
N PHE A 28 12.34 -18.02 -4.26
CA PHE A 28 13.13 -18.90 -5.14
C PHE A 28 14.03 -18.13 -6.13
N LEU A 29 13.46 -17.15 -6.87
CA LEU A 29 14.27 -16.35 -7.81
C LEU A 29 15.28 -15.46 -7.09
N ALA A 30 14.93 -14.95 -5.91
CA ALA A 30 15.86 -14.17 -5.10
C ALA A 30 17.04 -15.01 -4.63
N ASP A 31 16.81 -16.29 -4.32
CA ASP A 31 17.84 -17.24 -3.91
C ASP A 31 18.88 -17.48 -5.02
N LEU A 32 18.41 -17.74 -6.24
CA LEU A 32 19.30 -17.90 -7.41
C LEU A 32 20.14 -16.63 -7.69
N LEU A 33 19.56 -15.44 -7.48
CA LEU A 33 20.29 -14.19 -7.59
C LEU A 33 21.35 -14.04 -6.49
N VAL A 34 20.99 -14.37 -5.25
CA VAL A 34 21.92 -14.35 -4.09
C VAL A 34 23.07 -15.32 -4.31
N ASP A 35 22.78 -16.53 -4.78
CA ASP A 35 23.78 -17.53 -5.16
C ASP A 35 24.74 -17.03 -6.23
N ARG A 36 24.19 -16.48 -7.32
CA ARG A 36 25.02 -15.93 -8.40
C ARG A 36 25.91 -14.79 -7.91
N ALA A 37 25.35 -13.84 -7.17
CA ALA A 37 26.12 -12.70 -6.65
C ALA A 37 27.23 -13.14 -5.70
N HIS A 38 26.93 -14.12 -4.84
CA HIS A 38 27.91 -14.68 -3.91
C HIS A 38 29.04 -15.40 -4.66
N LEU A 39 28.73 -16.23 -5.65
CA LEU A 39 29.73 -16.92 -6.48
C LEU A 39 30.63 -15.95 -7.25
N VAL A 40 30.07 -14.89 -7.82
CA VAL A 40 30.84 -13.82 -8.47
C VAL A 40 31.82 -13.19 -7.48
N MET A 41 31.37 -12.85 -6.28
CA MET A 41 32.25 -12.30 -5.24
C MET A 41 33.32 -13.31 -4.80
N LEU A 42 32.99 -14.59 -4.61
CA LEU A 42 33.97 -15.61 -4.25
C LEU A 42 35.05 -15.77 -5.32
N LYS A 43 34.67 -15.72 -6.62
CA LYS A 43 35.62 -15.69 -7.76
C LYS A 43 36.52 -14.45 -7.68
N GLU A 44 35.92 -13.27 -7.53
CA GLU A 44 36.66 -11.99 -7.48
C GLU A 44 37.64 -11.89 -6.30
N ARG A 45 37.33 -12.55 -5.16
CA ARG A 45 38.22 -12.66 -3.99
C ARG A 45 39.20 -13.84 -4.08
N GLY A 46 39.19 -14.62 -5.16
CA GLY A 46 40.07 -15.77 -5.34
C GLY A 46 39.83 -16.93 -4.37
N LEU A 47 38.63 -16.99 -3.77
CA LEU A 47 38.25 -18.04 -2.81
C LEU A 47 37.81 -19.33 -3.52
N ILE A 48 37.37 -19.21 -4.77
CA ILE A 48 37.08 -20.32 -5.67
C ILE A 48 37.71 -20.05 -7.04
N SER A 49 38.05 -21.10 -7.80
CA SER A 49 38.54 -20.93 -9.16
C SER A 49 37.43 -20.47 -10.10
N GLU A 50 37.83 -19.76 -11.17
CA GLU A 50 36.91 -19.33 -12.22
C GLU A 50 36.14 -20.49 -12.86
N GLU A 51 36.82 -21.60 -13.15
CA GLU A 51 36.20 -22.80 -13.70
C GLU A 51 35.07 -23.34 -12.79
N VAL A 52 35.29 -23.41 -11.48
CA VAL A 52 34.28 -23.90 -10.53
C VAL A 52 33.12 -22.90 -10.43
N ALA A 53 33.42 -21.60 -10.34
CA ALA A 53 32.39 -20.56 -10.29
C ALA A 53 31.46 -20.62 -11.53
N LEU A 54 32.04 -20.71 -12.73
CA LEU A 54 31.27 -20.77 -13.97
C LEU A 54 30.43 -22.04 -14.09
N LYS A 55 30.94 -23.21 -13.65
CA LYS A 55 30.16 -24.45 -13.61
C LYS A 55 28.94 -24.35 -12.70
N ILE A 56 29.11 -23.75 -11.51
CA ILE A 56 28.00 -23.58 -10.58
C ILE A 56 26.98 -22.57 -11.14
N ILE A 57 27.45 -21.45 -11.70
CA ILE A 57 26.56 -20.46 -12.33
C ILE A 57 25.72 -21.07 -13.46
N ALA A 58 26.33 -21.90 -14.31
CA ALA A 58 25.60 -22.60 -15.38
C ALA A 58 24.55 -23.58 -14.82
N ALA A 59 24.85 -24.26 -13.71
CA ALA A 59 23.85 -25.11 -13.03
C ALA A 59 22.68 -24.29 -12.46
N LEU A 60 22.94 -23.08 -11.95
CA LEU A 60 21.87 -22.17 -11.49
C LEU A 60 21.00 -21.69 -12.67
N ASP A 61 21.60 -21.41 -13.83
CA ASP A 61 20.85 -21.08 -15.06
C ASP A 61 19.93 -22.26 -15.47
N GLU A 62 20.43 -23.50 -15.42
CA GLU A 62 19.62 -24.71 -15.72
C GLU A 62 18.49 -24.94 -14.70
N ILE A 63 18.69 -24.54 -13.44
CA ILE A 63 17.65 -24.58 -12.40
C ILE A 63 16.58 -23.52 -12.64
N GLU A 64 16.97 -22.29 -13.01
CA GLU A 64 16.06 -21.19 -13.32
C GLU A 64 15.14 -21.54 -14.51
N GLU A 65 15.65 -22.25 -15.51
CA GLU A 65 14.92 -22.65 -16.73
C GLU A 65 13.90 -23.80 -16.53
N GLY A 66 13.84 -24.39 -15.33
CA GLY A 66 12.77 -25.33 -14.95
C GLY A 66 13.21 -26.75 -14.60
N SER A 67 14.47 -26.96 -14.23
CA SER A 67 14.90 -28.24 -13.67
C SER A 67 14.07 -28.59 -12.43
N ALA A 68 13.61 -29.84 -12.36
CA ALA A 68 12.80 -30.31 -11.24
C ALA A 68 13.65 -30.36 -9.96
N LEU A 69 13.40 -29.41 -9.05
CA LEU A 69 13.97 -29.46 -7.70
C LEU A 69 13.45 -30.69 -6.95
N ARG A 70 14.37 -31.46 -6.36
CA ARG A 70 14.00 -32.58 -5.49
C ARG A 70 13.31 -32.06 -4.22
N ALA A 71 12.65 -32.96 -3.49
CA ALA A 71 12.12 -32.62 -2.18
C ALA A 71 13.26 -32.34 -1.19
N GLY A 72 13.16 -31.22 -0.46
CA GLY A 72 14.06 -30.76 0.60
C GLY A 72 13.26 -30.00 1.66
N GLU A 73 13.89 -29.66 2.80
CA GLU A 73 13.23 -28.97 3.94
C GLU A 73 12.82 -27.53 3.58
N ASP A 74 13.68 -26.82 2.86
CA ASP A 74 13.52 -25.43 2.41
C ASP A 74 13.99 -25.28 0.94
N VAL A 75 13.84 -24.08 0.37
CA VAL A 75 14.24 -23.81 -1.03
C VAL A 75 15.77 -23.82 -1.22
N HIS A 76 16.51 -23.37 -0.20
CA HIS A 76 17.97 -23.26 -0.22
C HIS A 76 18.62 -24.65 -0.33
N GLU A 77 18.20 -25.61 0.50
CA GLU A 77 18.66 -26.99 0.44
C GLU A 77 18.27 -27.67 -0.87
N ALA A 78 17.09 -27.33 -1.42
CA ALA A 78 16.65 -27.89 -2.69
C ALA A 78 17.53 -27.42 -3.86
N ILE A 79 17.91 -26.14 -3.90
CA ILE A 79 18.84 -25.58 -4.90
C ILE A 79 20.24 -26.17 -4.71
N GLU A 80 20.78 -26.17 -3.49
CA GLU A 80 22.09 -26.76 -3.18
C GLU A 80 22.17 -28.22 -3.65
N ALA A 81 21.16 -29.03 -3.33
CA ALA A 81 21.10 -30.43 -3.74
C ALA A 81 21.06 -30.59 -5.27
N ALA A 82 20.33 -29.72 -5.97
CA ALA A 82 20.27 -29.73 -7.43
C ALA A 82 21.63 -29.34 -8.04
N VAL A 83 22.28 -28.29 -7.52
CA VAL A 83 23.62 -27.87 -7.94
C VAL A 83 24.65 -28.99 -7.75
N ILE A 84 24.65 -29.66 -6.60
CA ILE A 84 25.57 -30.78 -6.34
C ILE A 84 25.34 -31.95 -7.31
N VAL A 85 24.09 -32.22 -7.68
CA VAL A 85 23.77 -33.25 -8.69
C VAL A 85 24.34 -32.88 -10.06
N LEU A 86 24.28 -31.61 -10.46
CA LEU A 86 24.73 -31.13 -11.76
C LEU A 86 26.26 -30.94 -11.83
N VAL A 87 26.88 -30.44 -10.76
CA VAL A 87 28.31 -30.02 -10.73
C VAL A 87 29.21 -31.07 -10.05
N GLY A 88 28.64 -31.93 -9.21
CA GLY A 88 29.40 -32.82 -8.32
C GLY A 88 29.79 -32.15 -7.00
N PRO A 89 30.72 -32.75 -6.22
CA PRO A 89 31.08 -32.27 -4.87
C PRO A 89 31.58 -30.82 -4.82
N GLU A 90 32.19 -30.32 -5.89
CA GLU A 90 32.65 -28.94 -5.99
C GLU A 90 31.50 -27.92 -5.95
N GLY A 91 30.26 -28.33 -6.26
CA GLY A 91 29.06 -27.48 -6.12
C GLY A 91 28.87 -26.94 -4.70
N GLY A 92 29.27 -27.71 -3.69
CA GLY A 92 29.19 -27.28 -2.29
C GLY A 92 30.06 -26.06 -1.95
N ARG A 93 31.00 -25.67 -2.83
CA ARG A 93 31.79 -24.44 -2.62
C ARG A 93 30.95 -23.17 -2.63
N MET A 94 29.73 -23.18 -3.17
CA MET A 94 28.81 -22.05 -3.13
C MET A 94 28.49 -21.58 -1.71
N HIS A 95 28.59 -22.46 -0.70
CA HIS A 95 28.37 -22.10 0.70
C HIS A 95 29.60 -21.49 1.41
N THR A 96 30.74 -21.35 0.73
CA THR A 96 31.96 -20.78 1.34
C THR A 96 31.68 -19.37 1.88
N GLY A 97 31.86 -19.16 3.18
CA GLY A 97 31.68 -17.85 3.81
C GLY A 97 30.22 -17.40 3.99
N ARG A 98 29.23 -18.29 3.83
CA ARG A 98 27.80 -17.98 3.92
C ARG A 98 27.07 -18.96 4.86
N SER A 99 25.87 -18.60 5.30
CA SER A 99 24.94 -19.46 6.03
C SER A 99 23.53 -19.34 5.44
N ARG A 100 22.65 -20.29 5.77
CA ARG A 100 21.22 -20.14 5.47
C ARG A 100 20.62 -18.91 6.17
N ASN A 101 21.17 -18.49 7.31
CA ASN A 101 20.64 -17.39 8.11
C ASN A 101 20.71 -16.02 7.40
N ASP A 102 21.86 -15.69 6.81
CA ASP A 102 22.04 -14.44 6.07
C ASP A 102 21.49 -14.53 4.64
N GLU A 103 21.54 -15.72 4.05
CA GLU A 103 20.93 -16.04 2.77
C GLU A 103 19.40 -15.83 2.78
N VAL A 104 18.66 -16.49 3.69
CA VAL A 104 17.20 -16.35 3.78
C VAL A 104 16.78 -14.90 4.09
N ALA A 105 17.54 -14.21 4.96
CA ALA A 105 17.29 -12.80 5.27
C ALA A 105 17.47 -11.91 4.04
N THR A 106 18.47 -12.20 3.20
CA THR A 106 18.71 -11.50 1.93
C THR A 106 17.58 -11.76 0.93
N CYS A 107 17.18 -13.02 0.77
CA CYS A 107 16.15 -13.41 -0.18
C CYS A 107 14.78 -12.81 0.14
N ILE A 108 14.39 -12.80 1.44
CA ILE A 108 13.16 -12.14 1.89
C ILE A 108 13.20 -10.65 1.57
N ARG A 109 14.34 -9.98 1.77
CA ARG A 109 14.48 -8.54 1.50
C ARG A 109 14.42 -8.21 0.02
N ILE A 110 14.99 -9.04 -0.86
CA ILE A 110 14.87 -8.88 -2.33
C ILE A 110 13.41 -9.03 -2.75
N ALA A 111 12.75 -10.13 -2.38
CA ALA A 111 11.34 -10.36 -2.76
C ALA A 111 10.43 -9.24 -2.22
N LEU A 112 10.61 -8.85 -0.95
CA LEU A 112 9.87 -7.76 -0.34
C LEU A 112 10.13 -6.41 -1.01
N ARG A 113 11.37 -6.11 -1.39
CA ARG A 113 11.73 -4.87 -2.11
C ARG A 113 10.95 -4.78 -3.42
N ASP A 114 10.94 -5.87 -4.19
CA ASP A 114 10.31 -5.91 -5.51
C ASP A 114 8.77 -5.82 -5.36
N ASP A 115 8.19 -6.54 -4.39
CA ASP A 115 6.76 -6.42 -4.04
C ASP A 115 6.35 -5.02 -3.58
N LEU A 116 7.22 -4.32 -2.85
CA LEU A 116 6.99 -2.94 -2.44
C LEU A 116 7.01 -1.99 -3.64
N LEU A 117 7.93 -2.18 -4.60
CA LEU A 117 7.96 -1.39 -5.83
C LEU A 117 6.63 -1.58 -6.60
N ASP A 118 6.17 -2.83 -6.74
CA ASP A 118 4.92 -3.15 -7.43
C ASP A 118 3.69 -2.58 -6.72
N LEU A 119 3.66 -2.66 -5.38
CA LEU A 119 2.59 -2.05 -4.59
C LEU A 119 2.59 -0.52 -4.71
N MET A 120 3.77 0.12 -4.69
CA MET A 120 3.88 1.57 -4.86
C MET A 120 3.37 2.03 -6.23
N ASP A 121 3.60 1.26 -7.30
CA ASP A 121 3.02 1.53 -8.62
C ASP A 121 1.49 1.41 -8.60
N GLY A 122 0.97 0.36 -7.95
CA GLY A 122 -0.47 0.16 -7.78
C GLY A 122 -1.15 1.30 -7.00
N GLU A 123 -0.54 1.73 -5.90
CA GLU A 123 -1.00 2.89 -5.11
C GLU A 123 -0.96 4.18 -5.94
N LEU A 124 0.10 4.39 -6.73
CA LEU A 124 0.21 5.59 -7.57
C LEU A 124 -0.85 5.62 -8.67
N SER A 125 -1.17 4.47 -9.29
CA SER A 125 -2.30 4.32 -10.21
C SER A 125 -3.63 4.69 -9.53
N PHE A 126 -3.85 4.15 -8.33
CA PHE A 126 -5.06 4.41 -7.55
C PHE A 126 -5.23 5.90 -7.19
N ILE A 127 -4.15 6.55 -6.73
CA ILE A 127 -4.12 8.00 -6.46
C ILE A 127 -4.45 8.79 -7.74
N LYS A 128 -3.88 8.41 -8.87
CA LYS A 128 -4.11 9.06 -10.17
C LYS A 128 -5.59 8.95 -10.60
N THR A 129 -6.22 7.80 -10.39
CA THR A 129 -7.65 7.62 -10.63
C THR A 129 -8.50 8.53 -9.76
N LEU A 130 -8.22 8.61 -8.46
CA LEU A 130 -8.94 9.50 -7.53
C LEU A 130 -8.83 10.97 -7.96
N VAL A 131 -7.62 11.43 -8.27
CA VAL A 131 -7.36 12.82 -8.69
C VAL A 131 -8.01 13.13 -10.04
N ARG A 132 -7.98 12.18 -10.99
CA ARG A 132 -8.68 12.31 -12.28
C ARG A 132 -10.20 12.45 -12.08
N LEU A 133 -10.80 11.60 -11.25
CA LEU A 133 -12.22 11.68 -10.94
C LEU A 133 -12.56 13.00 -10.25
N ALA A 134 -11.71 13.46 -9.33
CA ALA A 134 -11.87 14.77 -8.70
C ALA A 134 -11.85 15.90 -9.75
N ALA A 135 -10.92 15.86 -10.71
CA ALA A 135 -10.85 16.84 -11.79
C ALA A 135 -12.12 16.89 -12.65
N ASN A 136 -12.74 15.75 -12.90
CA ASN A 136 -13.99 15.65 -13.66
C ASN A 136 -15.22 16.14 -12.88
N HIS A 137 -15.13 16.23 -11.55
CA HIS A 137 -16.27 16.49 -10.68
C HIS A 137 -16.06 17.69 -9.72
N ARG A 138 -15.29 18.69 -10.14
CA ARG A 138 -15.01 19.92 -9.36
C ARG A 138 -16.25 20.69 -8.94
N GLU A 139 -17.28 20.69 -9.78
CA GLU A 139 -18.53 21.43 -9.54
C GLU A 139 -19.69 20.51 -9.11
N SER A 140 -19.46 19.20 -9.03
CA SER A 140 -20.49 18.24 -8.63
C SER A 140 -20.74 18.32 -7.13
N VAL A 141 -21.79 19.05 -6.74
CA VAL A 141 -22.18 19.21 -5.33
C VAL A 141 -22.73 17.90 -4.76
N ILE A 142 -22.26 17.54 -3.57
CA ILE A 142 -22.70 16.37 -2.81
C ILE A 142 -23.02 16.76 -1.35
N PRO A 143 -23.86 15.98 -0.64
CA PRO A 143 -23.99 16.13 0.80
C PRO A 143 -22.69 15.72 1.49
N GLY A 144 -22.16 16.57 2.36
CA GLY A 144 -21.13 16.19 3.31
C GLY A 144 -21.74 15.51 4.52
N PHE A 145 -21.04 14.52 5.08
CA PHE A 145 -21.52 13.75 6.23
C PHE A 145 -20.59 13.84 7.43
N THR A 146 -21.19 13.88 8.62
CA THR A 146 -20.53 13.60 9.89
C THR A 146 -21.47 12.74 10.73
N HIS A 147 -20.97 11.68 11.38
CA HIS A 147 -21.83 10.70 12.08
C HIS A 147 -22.93 10.10 11.19
N THR A 148 -22.64 9.93 9.89
CA THR A 148 -23.59 9.54 8.84
C THR A 148 -24.85 10.41 8.73
N GLN A 149 -24.82 11.62 9.29
CA GLN A 149 -25.86 12.65 9.16
C GLN A 149 -25.41 13.72 8.18
N HIS A 150 -26.38 14.31 7.46
CA HIS A 150 -26.15 15.48 6.60
C HIS A 150 -25.52 16.61 7.44
N ALA A 151 -24.34 17.06 7.01
CA ALA A 151 -23.60 18.15 7.64
C ALA A 151 -23.67 19.39 6.74
N GLN A 152 -22.67 19.62 5.90
CA GLN A 152 -22.61 20.75 4.98
C GLN A 152 -22.47 20.27 3.53
N PRO A 153 -22.99 21.00 2.53
CA PRO A 153 -22.69 20.71 1.13
C PRO A 153 -21.19 20.82 0.85
N THR A 154 -20.69 19.93 0.00
CA THR A 154 -19.32 19.90 -0.49
C THR A 154 -19.31 19.52 -1.96
N THR A 155 -18.14 19.31 -2.57
CA THR A 155 -18.02 18.75 -3.93
C THR A 155 -17.49 17.34 -3.89
N LEU A 156 -17.83 16.56 -4.92
CA LEU A 156 -17.28 15.23 -5.12
C LEU A 156 -15.75 15.28 -5.30
N ALA A 157 -15.23 16.34 -5.94
CA ALA A 157 -13.80 16.59 -6.00
C ALA A 157 -13.15 16.70 -4.62
N HIS A 158 -13.71 17.53 -3.73
CA HIS A 158 -13.20 17.69 -2.38
C HIS A 158 -13.19 16.37 -1.59
N HIS A 159 -14.25 15.56 -1.75
CA HIS A 159 -14.36 14.24 -1.12
C HIS A 159 -13.32 13.24 -1.65
N LEU A 160 -13.16 13.14 -2.97
CA LEU A 160 -12.21 12.22 -3.60
C LEU A 160 -10.75 12.61 -3.31
N LEU A 161 -10.46 13.91 -3.23
CA LEU A 161 -9.12 14.41 -2.86
C LEU A 161 -8.75 14.03 -1.42
N ALA A 162 -9.72 13.93 -0.51
CA ALA A 162 -9.45 13.47 0.85
C ALA A 162 -8.95 12.01 0.89
N HIS A 163 -9.48 11.15 0.03
CA HIS A 163 -9.00 9.77 -0.15
C HIS A 163 -7.64 9.73 -0.87
N ALA A 164 -7.45 10.57 -1.90
CA ALA A 164 -6.15 10.67 -2.59
C ALA A 164 -5.03 11.10 -1.63
N ASP A 165 -5.30 12.06 -0.75
CA ASP A 165 -4.35 12.54 0.25
C ASP A 165 -4.03 11.48 1.31
N ALA A 166 -4.97 10.58 1.62
CA ALA A 166 -4.71 9.44 2.48
C ALA A 166 -3.76 8.44 1.81
N ALA A 167 -4.05 8.06 0.58
CA ALA A 167 -3.21 7.16 -0.21
C ALA A 167 -1.80 7.74 -0.47
N LEU A 168 -1.66 9.05 -0.69
CA LEU A 168 -0.35 9.71 -0.79
C LEU A 168 0.50 9.56 0.48
N ARG A 169 -0.11 9.63 1.67
CA ARG A 169 0.60 9.37 2.92
C ARG A 169 0.96 7.90 3.07
N ASP A 170 0.15 7.00 2.53
CA ASP A 170 0.43 5.56 2.55
C ASP A 170 1.61 5.23 1.62
N LEU A 171 1.65 5.80 0.41
CA LEU A 171 2.79 5.76 -0.50
C LEU A 171 4.07 6.27 0.18
N GLY A 172 3.99 7.40 0.92
CA GLY A 172 5.10 7.93 1.70
C GLY A 172 5.65 6.92 2.72
N ARG A 173 4.77 6.20 3.44
CA ARG A 173 5.19 5.16 4.40
C ARG A 173 5.85 3.97 3.71
N LEU A 174 5.34 3.54 2.56
CA LEU A 174 5.93 2.44 1.78
C LEU A 174 7.34 2.83 1.29
N LYS A 175 7.51 4.06 0.78
CA LYS A 175 8.82 4.61 0.38
C LYS A 175 9.79 4.69 1.55
N ASP A 176 9.31 5.10 2.72
CA ASP A 176 10.15 5.16 3.90
C ASP A 176 10.62 3.76 4.29
N ALA A 177 9.71 2.79 4.38
CA ALA A 177 10.02 1.40 4.71
C ALA A 177 10.99 0.76 3.69
N TYR A 178 10.81 1.03 2.40
CA TYR A 178 11.69 0.57 1.32
C TYR A 178 13.17 0.86 1.63
N ARG A 179 13.51 2.04 2.16
CA ARG A 179 14.90 2.42 2.46
C ARG A 179 15.57 1.49 3.49
N ARG A 180 14.78 0.92 4.41
CA ARG A 180 15.24 -0.04 5.42
C ARG A 180 15.18 -1.47 4.92
N VAL A 181 14.21 -1.81 4.06
CA VAL A 181 14.15 -3.09 3.36
C VAL A 181 15.36 -3.29 2.45
N ASN A 182 15.73 -2.26 1.67
CA ASN A 182 16.80 -2.32 0.67
C ASN A 182 18.22 -2.18 1.26
N LYS A 183 18.52 -2.97 2.30
CA LYS A 183 19.85 -3.13 2.90
C LYS A 183 20.23 -4.62 2.94
N SER A 184 21.43 -4.95 2.48
CA SER A 184 21.92 -6.32 2.36
C SER A 184 22.40 -6.90 3.71
N PRO A 185 21.86 -8.04 4.17
CA PRO A 185 22.40 -8.75 5.32
C PRO A 185 23.53 -9.73 4.95
N LEU A 186 23.73 -10.03 3.65
CA LEU A 186 24.64 -11.07 3.17
C LEU A 186 26.09 -10.86 3.64
N GLY A 187 26.77 -11.97 3.96
CA GLY A 187 28.11 -12.01 4.55
C GLY A 187 28.14 -11.91 6.08
N ALA A 188 26.97 -11.87 6.71
CA ALA A 188 26.82 -12.09 8.14
C ALA A 188 27.04 -13.57 8.54
N ALA A 189 26.99 -14.48 7.56
CA ALA A 189 27.02 -15.92 7.74
C ALA A 189 26.03 -16.33 8.83
N ALA A 190 26.44 -17.16 9.79
CA ALA A 190 25.53 -17.63 10.83
C ALA A 190 25.03 -16.49 11.74
N PHE A 191 25.91 -15.55 12.11
CA PHE A 191 25.64 -14.35 12.94
C PHE A 191 26.92 -13.55 13.26
N ALA A 192 28.11 -14.13 13.08
CA ALA A 192 29.40 -13.55 13.48
C ALA A 192 30.30 -13.23 12.29
N SER A 193 29.73 -13.09 11.10
CA SER A 193 30.47 -13.05 9.83
C SER A 193 31.34 -14.30 9.67
N THR A 194 32.44 -14.18 8.93
CA THR A 194 33.28 -15.30 8.53
C THR A 194 34.76 -14.94 8.58
N GLY A 195 35.62 -15.96 8.68
CA GLY A 195 37.08 -15.79 8.57
C GLY A 195 37.58 -15.69 7.13
N PHE A 196 36.71 -15.89 6.13
CA PHE A 196 37.04 -15.67 4.73
C PHE A 196 37.06 -14.19 4.39
N ASP A 197 37.98 -13.80 3.51
CA ASP A 197 38.13 -12.42 3.05
C ASP A 197 37.08 -12.06 1.98
N ILE A 198 35.82 -11.98 2.40
CA ILE A 198 34.65 -11.68 1.54
C ILE A 198 34.45 -10.18 1.33
N ASP A 199 33.83 -9.81 0.20
CA ASP A 199 33.41 -8.42 -0.07
C ASP A 199 31.88 -8.29 0.00
N ARG A 200 31.40 -7.80 1.15
CA ARG A 200 29.95 -7.60 1.39
C ARG A 200 29.38 -6.45 0.56
N ALA A 201 30.17 -5.41 0.30
CA ALA A 201 29.71 -4.28 -0.51
C ALA A 201 29.50 -4.73 -1.95
N ARG A 202 30.41 -5.57 -2.47
CA ARG A 202 30.28 -6.13 -3.81
C ARG A 202 29.01 -6.93 -4.02
N THR A 203 28.64 -7.83 -3.10
CA THR A 203 27.39 -8.58 -3.23
C THR A 203 26.16 -7.69 -3.06
N ALA A 204 26.22 -6.69 -2.17
CA ALA A 204 25.15 -5.70 -2.03
C ALA A 204 24.90 -4.92 -3.33
N ASP A 205 25.97 -4.44 -3.97
CA ASP A 205 25.90 -3.70 -5.24
C ASP A 205 25.34 -4.57 -6.37
N LEU A 206 25.83 -5.82 -6.51
CA LEU A 206 25.37 -6.77 -7.52
C LEU A 206 23.88 -7.12 -7.38
N LEU A 207 23.36 -7.09 -6.15
CA LEU A 207 21.95 -7.40 -5.84
C LEU A 207 21.06 -6.15 -5.80
N GLY A 208 21.60 -4.96 -6.07
CA GLY A 208 20.84 -3.71 -6.11
C GLY A 208 20.42 -3.16 -4.74
N PHE A 209 21.16 -3.50 -3.67
CA PHE A 209 20.93 -2.94 -2.34
C PHE A 209 21.57 -1.54 -2.20
N ASP A 210 20.95 -0.66 -1.42
CA ASP A 210 21.47 0.69 -1.16
C ASP A 210 22.51 0.72 -0.01
N GLY A 211 22.99 -0.44 0.44
CA GLY A 211 23.98 -0.58 1.52
C GLY A 211 23.81 -1.84 2.35
N LEU A 212 24.53 -1.92 3.47
CA LEU A 212 24.58 -3.11 4.33
C LEU A 212 23.71 -2.96 5.58
N VAL A 213 23.23 -4.10 6.09
CA VAL A 213 22.96 -4.26 7.51
C VAL A 213 24.29 -4.59 8.17
N GLU A 214 24.90 -3.60 8.80
CA GLU A 214 26.33 -3.63 9.15
C GLU A 214 26.68 -4.74 10.16
N ASN A 215 25.95 -4.79 11.28
CA ASN A 215 26.19 -5.77 12.33
C ASN A 215 25.69 -7.16 11.93
N SER A 216 26.57 -8.16 11.90
CA SER A 216 26.24 -9.51 11.43
C SER A 216 25.20 -10.23 12.30
N MET A 217 25.14 -9.91 13.60
CA MET A 217 24.16 -10.51 14.49
C MET A 217 22.77 -9.92 14.21
N ASP A 218 22.70 -8.61 14.03
CA ASP A 218 21.47 -7.90 13.64
C ASP A 218 20.98 -8.33 12.26
N ALA A 219 21.88 -8.48 11.29
CA ALA A 219 21.60 -8.87 9.92
C ALA A 219 20.80 -10.18 9.79
N VAL A 220 21.05 -11.15 10.67
CA VAL A 220 20.34 -12.44 10.67
C VAL A 220 19.11 -12.46 11.59
N SER A 221 19.10 -11.64 12.64
CA SER A 221 18.09 -11.69 13.70
C SER A 221 16.92 -10.73 13.49
N SER A 222 17.17 -9.57 12.86
CA SER A 222 16.17 -8.52 12.73
C SER A 222 15.04 -8.91 11.76
N ARG A 223 13.81 -8.61 12.18
CA ARG A 223 12.59 -8.63 11.34
C ARG A 223 11.75 -7.37 11.52
N ASP A 224 12.34 -6.31 12.09
CA ASP A 224 11.68 -5.02 12.28
C ASP A 224 11.21 -4.39 10.96
N PHE A 225 11.97 -4.56 9.87
CA PHE A 225 11.56 -4.15 8.53
C PHE A 225 10.26 -4.83 8.07
N VAL A 226 10.02 -6.08 8.47
CA VAL A 226 8.77 -6.80 8.18
C VAL A 226 7.62 -6.22 9.00
N LEU A 227 7.86 -5.94 10.29
CA LEU A 227 6.86 -5.36 11.19
C LEU A 227 6.46 -3.95 10.72
N GLU A 228 7.43 -3.16 10.28
CA GLU A 228 7.19 -1.83 9.72
C GLU A 228 6.35 -1.89 8.44
N VAL A 229 6.68 -2.79 7.51
CA VAL A 229 5.87 -2.97 6.30
C VAL A 229 4.46 -3.42 6.67
N LEU A 230 4.30 -4.42 7.53
CA LEU A 230 2.97 -4.86 7.98
C LEU A 230 2.16 -3.73 8.65
N ALA A 231 2.82 -2.83 9.37
CA ALA A 231 2.18 -1.64 9.92
C ALA A 231 1.73 -0.66 8.83
N ALA A 232 2.59 -0.39 7.83
CA ALA A 232 2.25 0.45 6.69
C ALA A 232 1.07 -0.13 5.89
N LEU A 233 1.10 -1.43 5.58
CA LEU A 233 0.02 -2.15 4.90
C LEU A 233 -1.29 -2.12 5.69
N SER A 234 -1.22 -2.28 7.02
CA SER A 234 -2.42 -2.21 7.87
C SER A 234 -3.08 -0.84 7.83
N ILE A 235 -2.28 0.24 7.84
CA ILE A 235 -2.80 1.62 7.74
C ILE A 235 -3.42 1.86 6.36
N ALA A 236 -2.75 1.45 5.28
CA ALA A 236 -3.25 1.57 3.91
C ALA A 236 -4.58 0.82 3.73
N MET A 237 -4.67 -0.41 4.24
CA MET A 237 -5.91 -1.20 4.20
C MET A 237 -7.03 -0.59 5.04
N VAL A 238 -6.73 0.05 6.18
CA VAL A 238 -7.74 0.81 6.93
C VAL A 238 -8.28 1.98 6.09
N ASN A 239 -7.43 2.72 5.39
CA ASN A 239 -7.89 3.79 4.49
C ASN A 239 -8.73 3.23 3.33
N CYS A 240 -8.28 2.14 2.70
CA CYS A 240 -9.07 1.43 1.69
C CYS A 240 -10.43 0.97 2.21
N SER A 241 -10.51 0.49 3.46
CA SER A 241 -11.75 0.03 4.07
C SER A 241 -12.77 1.15 4.28
N ARG A 242 -12.31 2.38 4.51
CA ARG A 242 -13.18 3.56 4.65
C ARG A 242 -13.82 3.94 3.32
N LEU A 243 -13.03 3.94 2.24
CA LEU A 243 -13.57 4.12 0.90
C LEU A 243 -14.53 2.98 0.55
N ALA A 244 -14.15 1.74 0.84
CA ALA A 244 -15.00 0.58 0.56
C ALA A 244 -16.35 0.68 1.28
N GLU A 245 -16.38 1.17 2.53
CA GLU A 245 -17.63 1.41 3.25
C GLU A 245 -18.50 2.47 2.58
N GLU A 246 -17.89 3.55 2.08
CA GLU A 246 -18.63 4.55 1.31
C GLU A 246 -19.18 3.97 0.01
N LEU A 247 -18.43 3.12 -0.71
CA LEU A 247 -18.94 2.42 -1.90
C LEU A 247 -20.15 1.54 -1.55
N ILE A 248 -20.12 0.83 -0.42
CA ILE A 248 -21.23 -0.01 0.05
C ILE A 248 -22.46 0.85 0.38
N LEU A 249 -22.27 1.91 1.18
CA LEU A 249 -23.38 2.78 1.57
C LEU A 249 -23.96 3.52 0.37
N TRP A 250 -23.12 4.11 -0.49
CA TRP A 250 -23.55 4.94 -1.62
C TRP A 250 -24.17 4.14 -2.76
N SER A 251 -23.86 2.84 -2.87
CA SER A 251 -24.51 1.92 -3.83
C SER A 251 -25.81 1.30 -3.31
N SER A 252 -26.17 1.51 -2.04
CA SER A 252 -27.45 1.03 -1.50
C SER A 252 -28.65 1.68 -2.19
N SER A 253 -29.81 1.02 -2.13
CA SER A 253 -31.07 1.56 -2.66
C SER A 253 -31.51 2.85 -1.98
N GLU A 254 -31.18 3.01 -0.70
CA GLU A 254 -31.60 4.13 0.14
C GLU A 254 -30.81 5.40 -0.21
N PHE A 255 -29.50 5.27 -0.42
CA PHE A 255 -28.66 6.36 -0.88
C PHE A 255 -28.79 6.57 -2.39
N GLY A 256 -28.45 5.55 -3.19
CA GLY A 256 -28.50 5.58 -4.65
C GLY A 256 -27.56 6.62 -5.27
N TYR A 257 -26.43 6.89 -4.62
CA TYR A 257 -25.48 7.94 -5.01
C TYR A 257 -24.51 7.50 -6.10
N LEU A 258 -24.25 6.20 -6.19
CA LEU A 258 -23.47 5.63 -7.26
C LEU A 258 -23.99 4.26 -7.65
N GLU A 259 -23.58 3.82 -8.83
CA GLU A 259 -23.74 2.46 -9.30
C GLU A 259 -22.34 1.90 -9.62
N LEU A 260 -21.98 0.78 -8.99
CA LEU A 260 -20.76 0.05 -9.34
C LEU A 260 -20.86 -0.53 -10.75
N ASP A 261 -19.76 -0.69 -11.47
CA ASP A 261 -19.78 -1.44 -12.73
C ASP A 261 -20.11 -2.92 -12.47
N ASN A 262 -20.73 -3.59 -13.46
CA ASN A 262 -21.11 -5.00 -13.35
C ASN A 262 -19.90 -5.90 -13.10
N LEU A 263 -18.71 -5.54 -13.59
CA LEU A 263 -17.47 -6.28 -13.38
C LEU A 263 -17.08 -6.37 -11.90
N TYR A 264 -17.44 -5.35 -11.10
CA TYR A 264 -17.05 -5.25 -9.69
C TYR A 264 -18.20 -5.53 -8.72
N ALA A 265 -19.35 -5.95 -9.23
CA ALA A 265 -20.52 -6.32 -8.43
C ALA A 265 -20.88 -7.78 -8.63
N ALA A 266 -21.53 -8.39 -7.64
CA ALA A 266 -22.08 -9.73 -7.75
C ALA A 266 -23.61 -9.70 -7.80
N THR A 267 -24.22 -10.78 -8.30
CA THR A 267 -25.66 -10.98 -8.25
C THR A 267 -26.04 -12.04 -7.22
N SER A 268 -27.29 -12.04 -6.77
CA SER A 268 -27.81 -13.08 -5.88
C SER A 268 -28.26 -14.29 -6.70
N SER A 269 -28.04 -15.49 -6.17
CA SER A 269 -28.56 -16.73 -6.75
C SER A 269 -30.10 -16.85 -6.72
N ILE A 270 -30.78 -16.06 -5.87
CA ILE A 270 -32.25 -16.11 -5.68
C ILE A 270 -32.95 -14.79 -6.08
N MET A 271 -32.29 -13.65 -5.91
CA MET A 271 -32.87 -12.33 -6.19
C MET A 271 -32.24 -11.71 -7.45
N PRO A 272 -32.90 -11.80 -8.63
CA PRO A 272 -32.30 -11.41 -9.92
C PRO A 272 -32.01 -9.90 -10.03
N GLN A 273 -32.69 -9.06 -9.25
CA GLN A 273 -32.48 -7.61 -9.23
C GLN A 273 -31.28 -7.17 -8.37
N LYS A 274 -30.69 -8.07 -7.57
CA LYS A 274 -29.70 -7.70 -6.56
C LYS A 274 -28.33 -7.47 -7.23
N LYS A 275 -27.77 -6.28 -7.02
CA LYS A 275 -26.40 -5.91 -7.40
C LYS A 275 -25.62 -5.60 -6.12
N ASN A 276 -24.78 -6.54 -5.71
CA ASN A 276 -24.08 -6.48 -4.43
C ASN A 276 -22.67 -5.90 -4.57
N PRO A 277 -22.22 -5.07 -3.62
CA PRO A 277 -20.87 -4.52 -3.59
C PRO A 277 -19.84 -5.50 -2.99
N ASP A 278 -19.88 -6.79 -3.38
CA ASP A 278 -19.03 -7.86 -2.80
C ASP A 278 -17.54 -7.52 -2.81
N THR A 279 -17.05 -6.84 -3.86
CA THR A 279 -15.65 -6.43 -3.94
C THR A 279 -15.27 -5.44 -2.84
N ALA A 280 -16.13 -4.47 -2.54
CA ALA A 280 -15.95 -3.53 -1.45
C ALA A 280 -16.11 -4.20 -0.07
N GLU A 281 -17.08 -5.13 0.07
CA GLU A 281 -17.24 -5.91 1.30
C GLU A 281 -16.00 -6.75 1.60
N LEU A 282 -15.43 -7.41 0.59
CA LEU A 282 -14.22 -8.21 0.72
C LEU A 282 -12.97 -7.35 0.95
N ALA A 283 -12.87 -6.15 0.35
CA ALA A 283 -11.81 -5.19 0.68
C ALA A 283 -11.83 -4.83 2.18
N ARG A 284 -13.03 -4.54 2.71
CA ARG A 284 -13.22 -4.27 4.14
C ARG A 284 -12.91 -5.48 5.02
N ALA A 285 -13.30 -6.70 4.61
CA ALA A 285 -12.99 -7.92 5.36
C ALA A 285 -11.48 -8.26 5.36
N LYS A 286 -10.82 -8.14 4.20
CA LYS A 286 -9.37 -8.38 4.05
C LYS A 286 -8.53 -7.45 4.92
N THR A 287 -9.01 -6.24 5.19
CA THR A 287 -8.38 -5.31 6.15
C THR A 287 -8.16 -5.95 7.52
N GLY A 288 -9.16 -6.68 8.03
CA GLY A 288 -9.04 -7.40 9.32
C GLY A 288 -7.95 -8.49 9.29
N SER A 289 -7.78 -9.17 8.14
CA SER A 289 -6.73 -10.19 7.98
C SER A 289 -5.32 -9.60 7.96
N VAL A 290 -5.15 -8.41 7.36
CA VAL A 290 -3.86 -7.70 7.33
C VAL A 290 -3.50 -7.20 8.73
N ILE A 291 -4.47 -6.61 9.45
CA ILE A 291 -4.27 -6.19 10.86
C ILE A 291 -3.90 -7.41 11.74
N GLY A 292 -4.61 -8.54 11.58
CA GLY A 292 -4.30 -9.76 12.32
C GLY A 292 -2.89 -10.28 12.03
N SER A 293 -2.41 -10.13 10.80
CA SER A 293 -1.05 -10.53 10.39
C SER A 293 0.02 -9.67 11.07
N LEU A 294 -0.20 -8.37 11.23
CA LEU A 294 0.68 -7.50 12.02
C LEU A 294 0.75 -7.93 13.49
N VAL A 295 -0.41 -8.19 14.11
CA VAL A 295 -0.47 -8.60 15.53
C VAL A 295 0.25 -9.94 15.74
N ALA A 296 0.03 -10.90 14.84
CA ALA A 296 0.72 -12.19 14.88
C ALA A 296 2.24 -12.02 14.74
N ALA A 297 2.71 -11.27 13.74
CA ALA A 297 4.13 -11.03 13.52
C ALA A 297 4.81 -10.33 14.71
N LEU A 298 4.18 -9.31 15.29
CA LEU A 298 4.67 -8.67 16.52
C LEU A 298 4.78 -9.66 17.68
N SER A 299 3.79 -10.55 17.81
CA SER A 299 3.74 -11.53 18.89
C SER A 299 4.81 -12.62 18.72
N ILE A 300 5.09 -13.06 17.49
CA ILE A 300 6.15 -14.03 17.16
C ILE A 300 7.53 -13.43 17.45
N CYS A 301 7.78 -12.19 17.03
CA CYS A 301 9.07 -11.52 17.24
C CYS A 301 9.33 -11.14 18.70
N LYS A 302 8.30 -11.07 19.55
CA LYS A 302 8.41 -10.59 20.93
C LYS A 302 9.31 -11.51 21.76
N ALA A 303 10.33 -10.91 22.37
CA ALA A 303 11.20 -11.53 23.36
C ALA A 303 12.05 -12.72 22.85
N LEU A 304 12.29 -12.77 21.53
CA LEU A 304 13.30 -13.68 20.98
C LEU A 304 14.70 -13.22 21.43
N PRO A 305 15.55 -14.12 21.93
CA PRO A 305 16.94 -13.79 22.25
C PRO A 305 17.75 -13.59 20.97
N MET A 306 18.85 -12.85 21.02
CA MET A 306 19.81 -12.87 19.92
C MET A 306 20.44 -14.28 19.78
N SER A 307 20.74 -14.80 18.59
CA SER A 307 20.59 -14.16 17.27
C SER A 307 19.40 -14.73 16.46
N TYR A 308 19.64 -15.44 15.36
CA TYR A 308 18.62 -16.13 14.59
C TYR A 308 17.96 -17.23 15.44
N ASN A 309 16.62 -17.21 15.46
CA ASN A 309 15.79 -18.29 16.00
C ASN A 309 14.81 -18.74 14.93
N ARG A 310 14.44 -20.02 14.94
CA ARG A 310 13.57 -20.58 13.91
C ARG A 310 12.15 -20.04 13.94
N ASP A 311 11.72 -19.45 15.06
CA ASP A 311 10.48 -18.68 15.21
C ASP A 311 10.30 -17.64 14.09
N LEU A 312 11.40 -17.06 13.59
CA LEU A 312 11.37 -16.07 12.51
C LEU A 312 10.81 -16.62 11.18
N GLN A 313 10.81 -17.95 11.00
CA GLN A 313 10.19 -18.62 9.85
C GLN A 313 8.68 -18.37 9.79
N GLU A 314 8.01 -18.30 10.95
CA GLU A 314 6.55 -18.12 11.04
C GLU A 314 6.10 -16.69 10.72
N VAL A 315 7.02 -15.72 10.65
CA VAL A 315 6.71 -14.33 10.32
C VAL A 315 6.42 -14.17 8.82
N THR A 316 7.16 -14.88 7.97
CA THR A 316 7.15 -14.71 6.52
C THR A 316 5.78 -14.96 5.86
N PRO A 317 5.00 -16.00 6.24
CA PRO A 317 3.65 -16.21 5.69
C PRO A 317 2.69 -15.05 5.96
N HIS A 318 2.84 -14.35 7.08
CA HIS A 318 2.02 -13.18 7.43
C HIS A 318 2.35 -11.98 6.54
N LEU A 319 3.63 -11.79 6.20
CA LEU A 319 4.08 -10.78 5.26
C LEU A 319 3.51 -11.00 3.86
N TRP A 320 3.73 -12.18 3.27
CA TRP A 320 3.29 -12.51 1.91
C TRP A 320 1.78 -12.36 1.73
N ARG A 321 1.00 -12.92 2.65
CA ARG A 321 -0.47 -12.78 2.61
C ARG A 321 -0.92 -11.33 2.66
N SER A 322 -0.26 -10.51 3.48
CA SER A 322 -0.62 -9.11 3.64
C SER A 322 -0.31 -8.28 2.40
N LEU A 323 0.83 -8.54 1.75
CA LEU A 323 1.16 -7.92 0.46
C LEU A 323 0.14 -8.29 -0.61
N ASP A 324 -0.17 -9.58 -0.78
CA ASP A 324 -1.11 -10.05 -1.80
C ASP A 324 -2.51 -9.43 -1.61
N TRP A 325 -2.98 -9.37 -0.36
CA TRP A 325 -4.26 -8.76 -0.03
C TRP A 325 -4.27 -7.26 -0.22
N THR A 326 -3.18 -6.57 0.10
CA THR A 326 -3.10 -5.12 -0.09
C THR A 326 -3.03 -4.78 -1.57
N GLN A 327 -2.09 -5.38 -2.33
CA GLN A 327 -1.95 -5.17 -3.77
C GLN A 327 -3.25 -5.48 -4.52
N SER A 328 -3.89 -6.63 -4.24
CA SER A 328 -5.15 -6.98 -4.89
C SER A 328 -6.29 -6.03 -4.51
N THR A 329 -6.37 -5.57 -3.26
CA THR A 329 -7.41 -4.63 -2.82
C THR A 329 -7.25 -3.28 -3.48
N VAL A 330 -6.05 -2.71 -3.50
CA VAL A 330 -5.75 -1.43 -4.17
C VAL A 330 -6.15 -1.50 -5.65
N ARG A 331 -5.72 -2.54 -6.37
CA ARG A 331 -6.06 -2.74 -7.78
C ARG A 331 -7.56 -2.88 -8.01
N ILE A 332 -8.27 -3.60 -7.15
CA ILE A 332 -9.73 -3.79 -7.29
C ILE A 332 -10.46 -2.47 -7.03
N LEU A 333 -10.10 -1.72 -5.99
CA LEU A 333 -10.72 -0.42 -5.69
C LEU A 333 -10.42 0.61 -6.79
N ASP A 334 -9.20 0.63 -7.34
CA ASP A 334 -8.85 1.45 -8.51
C ASP A 334 -9.77 1.16 -9.70
N GLY A 335 -9.98 -0.13 -9.98
CA GLY A 335 -10.91 -0.58 -11.02
C GLY A 335 -12.37 -0.19 -10.75
N CYS A 336 -12.85 -0.37 -9.52
CA CYS A 336 -14.19 0.05 -9.09
C CYS A 336 -14.39 1.55 -9.34
N LEU A 337 -13.48 2.38 -8.85
CA LEU A 337 -13.53 3.83 -9.00
C LEU A 337 -13.45 4.26 -10.47
N SER A 338 -12.60 3.62 -11.26
CA SER A 338 -12.41 3.97 -12.67
C SER A 338 -13.63 3.74 -13.55
N SER A 339 -14.57 2.89 -13.11
CA SER A 339 -15.71 2.44 -13.94
C SER A 339 -17.09 2.73 -13.34
N LEU A 340 -17.17 3.06 -12.04
CA LEU A 340 -18.44 3.38 -11.40
C LEU A 340 -19.09 4.62 -12.02
N ARG A 341 -20.41 4.75 -11.83
CA ARG A 341 -21.20 5.89 -12.28
C ARG A 341 -21.80 6.60 -11.07
N PHE A 342 -21.55 7.90 -10.94
CA PHE A 342 -22.22 8.73 -9.94
C PHE A 342 -23.60 9.16 -10.42
N ASN A 343 -24.60 9.11 -9.54
CA ASN A 343 -25.91 9.70 -9.76
C ASN A 343 -25.90 11.16 -9.28
N LEU A 344 -25.43 12.05 -10.16
CA LEU A 344 -25.23 13.47 -9.84
C LEU A 344 -26.55 14.18 -9.49
N GLU A 345 -27.67 13.77 -10.07
CA GLU A 345 -29.00 14.32 -9.75
C GLU A 345 -29.38 13.97 -8.31
N ARG A 346 -29.29 12.69 -7.93
CA ARG A 346 -29.57 12.22 -6.57
C ARG A 346 -28.65 12.84 -5.52
N LEU A 347 -27.37 12.99 -5.84
CA LEU A 347 -26.39 13.66 -4.97
C LEU A 347 -26.76 15.14 -4.77
N LYS A 348 -27.13 15.84 -5.85
CA LYS A 348 -27.57 17.24 -5.77
C LYS A 348 -28.85 17.39 -4.94
N GLU A 349 -29.84 16.54 -5.17
CA GLU A 349 -31.08 16.50 -4.37
C GLU A 349 -30.82 16.24 -2.89
N SER A 350 -29.89 15.35 -2.58
CA SER A 350 -29.55 15.04 -1.18
C SER A 350 -28.78 16.18 -0.49
N SER A 351 -28.12 17.04 -1.26
CA SER A 351 -27.32 18.15 -0.74
C SER A 351 -28.15 19.24 -0.06
N VAL A 352 -29.47 19.29 -0.27
CA VAL A 352 -30.40 20.21 0.42
C VAL A 352 -31.14 19.58 1.61
N LEU A 353 -31.01 18.26 1.81
CA LEU A 353 -31.71 17.54 2.87
C LEU A 353 -31.11 17.84 4.25
N GLY A 354 -31.94 17.69 5.28
CA GLY A 354 -31.51 17.82 6.68
C GLY A 354 -31.10 19.24 7.08
N PHE A 355 -31.50 20.25 6.30
CA PHE A 355 -31.11 21.64 6.51
C PHE A 355 -29.58 21.84 6.54
N SER A 356 -28.88 21.14 5.62
CA SER A 356 -27.41 21.13 5.47
C SER A 356 -26.77 22.52 5.30
N THR A 357 -27.53 23.51 4.84
CA THR A 357 -27.10 24.90 4.64
C THR A 357 -27.28 25.78 5.88
N ALA A 358 -27.79 25.23 7.00
CA ALA A 358 -28.03 25.95 8.24
C ALA A 358 -26.80 26.72 8.75
N THR A 359 -25.61 26.10 8.68
CA THR A 359 -24.39 26.76 9.16
C THR A 359 -24.09 28.03 8.37
N GLU A 360 -24.28 28.00 7.05
CA GLU A 360 -24.02 29.17 6.22
C GLU A 360 -25.06 30.27 6.43
N LEU A 361 -26.31 29.92 6.73
CA LEU A 361 -27.31 30.90 7.16
C LEU A 361 -26.88 31.59 8.46
N ALA A 362 -26.38 30.83 9.44
CA ALA A 362 -25.87 31.40 10.69
C ALA A 362 -24.64 32.30 10.43
N ASP A 363 -23.67 31.83 9.64
CA ASP A 363 -22.46 32.60 9.31
C ASP A 363 -22.80 33.87 8.52
N SER A 364 -23.77 33.80 7.59
CA SER A 364 -24.24 34.98 6.84
C SER A 364 -24.90 36.01 7.76
N LEU A 365 -25.70 35.58 8.74
CA LEU A 365 -26.27 36.48 9.74
C LEU A 365 -25.18 37.18 10.54
N VAL A 366 -24.15 36.44 10.99
CA VAL A 366 -23.01 37.02 11.71
C VAL A 366 -22.28 38.04 10.85
N ARG A 367 -21.88 37.67 9.62
CA ARG A 367 -21.08 38.53 8.74
C ARG A 367 -21.80 39.83 8.36
N ILE A 368 -23.12 39.79 8.18
CA ILE A 368 -23.89 40.93 7.65
C ILE A 368 -24.43 41.80 8.76
N THR A 369 -24.97 41.21 9.83
CA THR A 369 -25.63 41.96 10.91
C THR A 369 -24.71 42.30 12.07
N GLY A 370 -23.55 41.63 12.17
CA GLY A 370 -22.62 41.75 13.28
C GLY A 370 -23.06 41.05 14.57
N MET A 371 -24.15 40.26 14.55
CA MET A 371 -24.59 39.53 15.73
C MET A 371 -23.59 38.44 16.14
N PRO A 372 -23.44 38.12 17.45
CA PRO A 372 -22.63 36.99 17.90
C PRO A 372 -23.10 35.67 17.30
N PHE A 373 -22.17 34.77 16.98
CA PHE A 373 -22.47 33.47 16.38
C PHE A 373 -23.47 32.64 17.18
N ARG A 374 -23.39 32.63 18.52
CA ARG A 374 -24.35 31.88 19.35
C ARG A 374 -25.78 32.40 19.20
N THR A 375 -25.95 33.72 19.01
CA THR A 375 -27.25 34.32 18.72
C THR A 375 -27.77 33.83 17.35
N ALA A 376 -26.94 33.94 16.30
CA ALA A 376 -27.30 33.49 14.96
C ALA A 376 -27.65 31.99 14.94
N HIS A 377 -26.84 31.17 15.62
CA HIS A 377 -27.08 29.74 15.77
C HIS A 377 -28.41 29.44 16.48
N SER A 378 -28.77 30.18 17.55
CA SER A 378 -30.06 30.01 18.22
C SER A 378 -31.25 30.40 17.32
N ILE A 379 -31.11 31.45 16.50
CA ILE A 379 -32.11 31.84 15.51
C ILE A 379 -32.30 30.73 14.47
N VAL A 380 -31.20 30.28 13.86
CA VAL A 380 -31.24 29.21 12.85
C VAL A 380 -31.71 27.89 13.43
N GLY A 381 -31.35 27.56 14.67
CA GLY A 381 -31.83 26.37 15.37
C GLY A 381 -33.35 26.37 15.59
N ARG A 382 -33.95 27.53 15.88
CA ARG A 382 -35.42 27.65 15.95
C ARG A 382 -36.08 27.55 14.59
N ILE A 383 -35.46 28.09 13.54
CA ILE A 383 -35.91 27.91 12.16
C ILE A 383 -35.91 26.42 11.79
N ALA A 384 -34.81 25.72 12.09
CA ALA A 384 -34.64 24.29 11.82
C ALA A 384 -35.66 23.40 12.56
N ALA A 385 -36.10 23.81 13.75
CA ALA A 385 -37.14 23.13 14.52
C ALA A 385 -38.57 23.35 13.96
N GLY A 386 -38.75 24.32 13.08
CA GLY A 386 -40.01 24.61 12.40
C GLY A 386 -40.36 23.56 11.32
N LYS A 387 -41.62 23.57 10.86
CA LYS A 387 -42.15 22.61 9.86
C LYS A 387 -42.21 23.18 8.42
N GLY A 388 -41.37 24.14 8.05
CA GLY A 388 -41.41 24.75 6.72
C GLY A 388 -40.08 25.32 6.28
N GLU A 389 -39.97 25.68 5.01
CA GLU A 389 -38.79 26.34 4.47
C GLU A 389 -38.58 27.71 5.13
N PRO A 390 -37.32 28.10 5.44
CA PRO A 390 -37.05 29.40 6.02
C PRO A 390 -37.52 30.53 5.10
N THR A 391 -38.29 31.47 5.64
CA THR A 391 -38.66 32.71 4.95
C THR A 391 -38.06 33.91 5.66
N MET A 392 -37.86 35.02 4.95
CA MET A 392 -37.40 36.26 5.58
C MET A 392 -38.29 36.72 6.72
N ARG A 393 -39.61 36.55 6.58
CA ARG A 393 -40.57 36.87 7.63
C ARG A 393 -40.32 36.05 8.89
N THR A 394 -40.21 34.73 8.76
CA THR A 394 -39.94 33.82 9.88
C THR A 394 -38.59 34.13 10.53
N LEU A 395 -37.57 34.43 9.72
CA LEU A 395 -36.25 34.82 10.20
C LEU A 395 -36.30 36.11 11.02
N ASP A 396 -36.97 37.15 10.51
CA ASP A 396 -37.10 38.43 11.21
C ASP A 396 -37.92 38.32 12.50
N GLU A 397 -39.01 37.54 12.50
CA GLU A 397 -39.81 37.27 13.70
C GLU A 397 -38.97 36.61 14.81
N ILE A 398 -38.20 35.56 14.46
CA ILE A 398 -37.33 34.86 15.42
C ILE A 398 -36.12 35.73 15.83
N SER A 399 -35.56 36.50 14.90
CA SER A 399 -34.47 37.45 15.17
C SER A 399 -34.91 38.54 16.13
N LEU A 400 -36.10 39.12 15.95
CA LEU A 400 -36.65 40.11 16.86
C LEU A 400 -36.80 39.53 18.28
N GLU A 401 -37.26 38.29 18.41
CA GLU A 401 -37.44 37.64 19.72
C GLU A 401 -36.11 37.33 20.43
N ILE A 402 -35.11 36.82 19.71
CA ILE A 402 -33.83 36.39 20.31
C ILE A 402 -32.84 37.56 20.44
N TRP A 403 -32.80 38.44 19.45
CA TRP A 403 -31.78 39.49 19.30
C TRP A 403 -32.32 40.90 19.56
N GLY A 404 -33.64 41.07 19.65
CA GLY A 404 -34.27 42.38 19.90
C GLY A 404 -34.36 43.29 18.68
N SER A 405 -34.02 42.80 17.48
CA SER A 405 -34.12 43.54 16.21
C SER A 405 -34.26 42.55 15.04
N PRO A 406 -35.11 42.85 14.04
CA PRO A 406 -35.16 42.07 12.80
C PRO A 406 -33.80 42.06 12.10
N ALA A 407 -33.45 40.97 11.43
CA ALA A 407 -32.19 40.88 10.70
C ALA A 407 -32.20 41.80 9.46
N SER A 408 -33.38 42.02 8.86
CA SER A 408 -33.57 42.94 7.74
C SER A 408 -33.24 44.39 8.06
N GLU A 409 -33.57 44.86 9.27
CA GLU A 409 -33.17 46.20 9.76
C GLU A 409 -31.65 46.34 9.93
N ARG A 410 -30.94 45.21 10.00
CA ARG A 410 -29.48 45.13 10.10
C ARG A 410 -28.81 44.76 8.76
N GLY A 411 -29.53 44.92 7.64
CA GLY A 411 -28.98 44.73 6.29
C GLY A 411 -29.06 43.30 5.75
N PHE A 412 -29.67 42.36 6.46
CA PHE A 412 -29.88 41.00 5.95
C PHE A 412 -31.09 40.95 4.99
N SER A 413 -30.86 40.77 3.69
CA SER A 413 -31.90 40.80 2.65
C SER A 413 -32.44 39.41 2.31
N ASN A 414 -33.56 39.37 1.58
CA ASN A 414 -34.07 38.11 1.02
C ASN A 414 -33.10 37.43 0.05
N ASP A 415 -32.31 38.20 -0.69
CA ASP A 415 -31.25 37.65 -1.55
C ASP A 415 -30.15 36.98 -0.73
N HIS A 416 -29.78 37.54 0.43
CA HIS A 416 -28.84 36.89 1.36
C HIS A 416 -29.39 35.56 1.90
N LEU A 417 -30.69 35.50 2.23
CA LEU A 417 -31.34 34.26 2.65
C LEU A 417 -31.27 33.19 1.55
N LEU A 418 -31.70 33.54 0.33
CA LEU A 418 -31.73 32.60 -0.79
C LEU A 418 -30.32 32.08 -1.12
N ARG A 419 -29.30 32.94 -1.11
CA ARG A 419 -27.90 32.51 -1.32
C ARG A 419 -27.38 31.63 -0.19
N ALA A 420 -27.71 31.94 1.06
CA ALA A 420 -27.29 31.14 2.20
C ALA A 420 -27.94 29.75 2.20
N LEU A 421 -29.12 29.59 1.60
CA LEU A 421 -29.83 28.31 1.47
C LEU A 421 -29.45 27.53 0.21
N ASP A 422 -28.75 28.14 -0.75
CA ASP A 422 -28.29 27.49 -1.97
C ASP A 422 -26.97 26.70 -1.73
N PRO A 423 -26.96 25.36 -1.92
CA PRO A 423 -25.76 24.54 -1.75
C PRO A 423 -24.58 24.94 -2.65
N VAL A 424 -24.85 25.44 -3.86
CA VAL A 424 -23.79 25.83 -4.80
C VAL A 424 -23.09 27.09 -4.29
N SER A 425 -23.86 28.10 -3.88
CA SER A 425 -23.34 29.31 -3.23
C SER A 425 -22.57 28.98 -1.95
N ASN A 426 -23.06 28.04 -1.15
CA ASN A 426 -22.39 27.54 0.06
C ASN A 426 -20.99 26.99 -0.24
N VAL A 427 -20.88 26.15 -1.27
CA VAL A 427 -19.61 25.57 -1.70
C VAL A 427 -18.66 26.67 -2.19
N ALA A 428 -19.14 27.58 -3.03
CA ALA A 428 -18.32 28.66 -3.60
C ALA A 428 -17.76 29.62 -2.53
N LEU A 429 -18.51 29.88 -1.45
CA LEU A 429 -18.05 30.73 -0.34
C LEU A 429 -16.94 30.09 0.48
N ARG A 430 -16.84 28.76 0.51
CA ARG A 430 -15.82 28.03 1.27
C ARG A 430 -14.53 27.87 0.44
N ALA A 431 -13.98 29.00 0.01
CA ALA A 431 -12.79 29.09 -0.86
C ALA A 431 -11.46 29.24 -0.10
N ASN A 432 -11.47 29.15 1.24
CA ASN A 432 -10.24 29.10 2.02
C ASN A 432 -9.42 27.84 1.68
N ALA A 433 -8.12 27.86 1.98
CA ALA A 433 -7.23 26.74 1.72
C ALA A 433 -7.79 25.40 2.27
N GLY A 434 -7.89 24.39 1.41
CA GLY A 434 -8.48 23.08 1.70
C GLY A 434 -10.01 23.04 1.65
N GLY A 435 -10.68 24.11 1.21
CA GLY A 435 -12.13 24.17 1.08
C GLY A 435 -12.69 23.53 -0.19
N PRO A 436 -14.01 23.29 -0.25
CA PRO A 436 -14.67 22.60 -1.37
C PRO A 436 -14.87 23.46 -2.63
N ALA A 437 -14.57 24.76 -2.60
CA ALA A 437 -14.79 25.64 -3.74
C ALA A 437 -14.09 25.11 -5.02
N PRO A 438 -14.71 25.20 -6.21
CA PRO A 438 -14.14 24.67 -7.45
C PRO A 438 -12.75 25.22 -7.78
N GLU A 439 -12.46 26.48 -7.44
CA GLU A 439 -11.16 27.13 -7.63
C GLU A 439 -10.10 26.54 -6.70
N GLU A 440 -10.45 26.31 -5.43
CA GLU A 440 -9.53 25.74 -4.44
C GLU A 440 -9.25 24.26 -4.70
N THR A 441 -10.29 23.49 -5.04
CA THR A 441 -10.11 22.08 -5.44
C THR A 441 -9.30 21.97 -6.74
N ALA A 442 -9.43 22.90 -7.69
CA ALA A 442 -8.58 22.96 -8.88
C ALA A 442 -7.10 23.16 -8.52
N ARG A 443 -6.79 24.08 -7.60
CA ARG A 443 -5.44 24.27 -7.05
C ARG A 443 -4.90 23.00 -6.40
N MET A 444 -5.73 22.32 -5.59
CA MET A 444 -5.35 21.04 -4.97
C MET A 444 -5.04 19.97 -6.01
N ILE A 445 -5.89 19.81 -7.03
CA ILE A 445 -5.70 18.84 -8.12
C ILE A 445 -4.39 19.10 -8.85
N GLU A 446 -4.10 20.35 -9.22
CA GLU A 446 -2.87 20.71 -9.91
C GLU A 446 -1.64 20.31 -9.08
N GLU A 447 -1.67 20.59 -7.77
CA GLU A 447 -0.59 20.20 -6.87
C GLU A 447 -0.42 18.68 -6.79
N ARG A 448 -1.52 17.91 -6.67
CA ARG A 448 -1.43 16.44 -6.61
C ARG A 448 -0.94 15.86 -7.92
N MET A 449 -1.32 16.43 -9.07
CA MET A 449 -0.82 16.00 -10.37
C MET A 449 0.70 16.21 -10.51
N ARG A 450 1.23 17.31 -9.96
CA ARG A 450 2.70 17.53 -9.91
C ARG A 450 3.38 16.51 -9.01
N LEU A 451 2.85 16.27 -7.81
CA LEU A 451 3.37 15.27 -6.89
C LEU A 451 3.35 13.86 -7.50
N ILE A 452 2.26 13.47 -8.16
CA ILE A 452 2.17 12.18 -8.87
C ILE A 452 3.29 12.06 -9.90
N ALA A 453 3.52 13.08 -10.73
CA ALA A 453 4.57 13.04 -11.75
C ALA A 453 5.99 12.95 -11.14
N GLU A 454 6.23 13.61 -10.01
CA GLU A 454 7.49 13.49 -9.27
C GLU A 454 7.67 12.06 -8.72
N GLU A 455 6.61 11.49 -8.16
CA GLU A 455 6.62 10.12 -7.62
C GLU A 455 6.79 9.06 -8.71
N GLU A 456 6.15 9.21 -9.87
CA GLU A 456 6.35 8.33 -11.04
C GLU A 456 7.84 8.31 -11.45
N LYS A 457 8.50 9.49 -11.48
CA LYS A 457 9.93 9.59 -11.79
C LYS A 457 10.81 8.97 -10.72
N ASN A 458 10.50 9.20 -9.44
CA ASN A 458 11.26 8.65 -8.32
C ASN A 458 11.21 7.12 -8.33
N LEU A 459 10.03 6.55 -8.51
CA LEU A 459 9.81 5.11 -8.52
C LEU A 459 10.46 4.44 -9.74
N ALA A 460 10.35 5.05 -10.93
CA ALA A 460 11.07 4.59 -12.11
C ALA A 460 12.60 4.60 -11.90
N GLY A 461 13.13 5.61 -11.22
CA GLY A 461 14.55 5.68 -10.85
C GLY A 461 14.96 4.56 -9.87
N MET A 462 14.11 4.22 -8.90
CA MET A 462 14.36 3.12 -7.96
C MET A 462 14.41 1.77 -8.70
N ARG A 463 13.44 1.50 -9.59
CA ARG A 463 13.41 0.28 -10.41
C ARG A 463 14.63 0.17 -11.32
N SER A 464 14.92 1.22 -12.08
CA SER A 464 16.05 1.22 -13.01
C SER A 464 17.39 0.94 -12.33
N ARG A 465 17.60 1.38 -11.08
CA ARG A 465 18.80 1.02 -10.32
C ARG A 465 18.85 -0.47 -9.98
N VAL A 466 17.74 -1.04 -9.50
CA VAL A 466 17.64 -2.47 -9.17
C VAL A 466 17.82 -3.30 -10.43
N ASP A 467 17.05 -3.02 -11.48
CA ASP A 467 17.08 -3.74 -12.74
C ASP A 467 18.48 -3.70 -13.37
N GLY A 468 19.12 -2.53 -13.38
CA GLY A 468 20.48 -2.37 -13.88
C GLY A 468 21.51 -3.20 -13.11
N ALA A 469 21.39 -3.31 -11.78
CA ALA A 469 22.26 -4.17 -10.97
C ALA A 469 22.06 -5.66 -11.32
N ILE A 470 20.80 -6.10 -11.43
CA ILE A 470 20.46 -7.48 -11.77
C ILE A 470 20.89 -7.84 -13.22
N GLU A 471 20.75 -6.91 -14.16
CA GLU A 471 21.25 -7.06 -15.54
C GLU A 471 22.77 -7.24 -15.56
N VAL A 472 23.51 -6.40 -14.82
CA VAL A 472 24.97 -6.54 -14.67
C VAL A 472 25.33 -7.90 -14.09
N LEU A 473 24.66 -8.30 -13.00
CA LEU A 473 24.89 -9.60 -12.36
C LEU A 473 24.67 -10.78 -13.33
N ARG A 474 23.57 -10.75 -14.10
CA ARG A 474 23.25 -11.78 -15.11
C ARG A 474 24.25 -11.78 -16.26
N ALA A 475 24.85 -10.64 -16.61
CA ALA A 475 25.84 -10.54 -17.69
C ALA A 475 27.22 -11.13 -17.33
N ILE A 476 27.62 -11.09 -16.05
CA ILE A 476 28.93 -11.59 -15.59
C ILE A 476 29.10 -13.09 -15.87
N GLY A 477 28.04 -13.89 -15.83
CA GLY A 477 28.09 -15.32 -16.16
C GLY A 477 28.08 -15.63 -17.67
N ARG A 478 27.48 -14.77 -18.50
CA ARG A 478 27.29 -15.04 -19.94
C ARG A 478 28.46 -14.57 -20.81
N SER A 479 29.15 -13.52 -20.41
CA SER A 479 30.25 -12.92 -21.19
C SER A 479 31.54 -13.75 -21.16
N ASP A 480 31.77 -14.51 -20.09
CA ASP A 480 32.92 -15.42 -19.98
C ASP A 480 32.67 -16.78 -20.68
N VAL A 481 31.42 -17.24 -20.76
CA VAL A 481 31.05 -18.47 -21.51
C VAL A 481 31.15 -18.27 -23.03
N LEU A 482 31.03 -17.04 -23.53
CA LEU A 482 31.18 -16.71 -24.95
C LEU A 482 32.64 -16.57 -25.41
N ARG A 483 33.62 -16.55 -24.49
CA ARG A 483 35.04 -16.56 -24.87
C ARG A 483 35.59 -17.97 -25.15
N ASP A 484 34.98 -19.01 -24.59
CA ASP A 484 35.40 -20.40 -24.83
C ASP A 484 34.64 -21.12 -25.97
N LEU A 485 33.69 -20.43 -26.63
CA LEU A 485 33.02 -20.92 -27.85
C LEU A 485 33.49 -20.21 -29.14
N LYS A 486 34.51 -19.36 -29.04
CA LYS A 486 35.26 -18.80 -30.19
C LYS A 486 36.75 -19.05 -30.02
N GLY A 487 37.10 -20.32 -29.81
CA GLY A 487 38.42 -20.82 -30.20
C GLY A 487 38.38 -21.17 -31.68
N ASP A 488 38.85 -20.24 -32.52
CA ASP A 488 39.50 -20.50 -33.82
C ASP A 488 40.66 -19.51 -33.97
#